data_AF-A0A933SSG4-F1
#
_entry.id   AF-A0A933SSG4-F1
#
_cell.length_a   1.000
_cell.length_b   1.000
_cell.length_c   1.000
_cell.angle_alpha   90.00
_cell.angle_beta   90.00
_cell.angle_gamma   90.00
#
_symmetry.space_group_name_H-M   'P 1'
#
loop_
_entity.id
_entity.type
_entity.pdbx_description
1 polymer ?
#
loop_
_entity_poly.entity_id
_entity_poly.type
_entity_poly.pdbx_seq_one_letter_code
_entity_poly.pdbx_strand_id
1 'polypeptide(L)'
;MLKRIIFFLVFSTISLGLCHASETKKIILSAKICAGMALKNPRKTGNPAKPSELALLAKDRYYRYLMDEDLSVNAKEVRDNFETAVEKAEKKFEKEEPGVTQSDILKLKLGLMGVQKDLNETEKDLERSKVELLEYLGLDRDTPLEFSEDGLKKINLEVPSLESCRESARKNHSSSSPVELETAYINLMESKENIGFLKEGRKYSRGLLVVALANFDMGIGEGKDLFEALYIYNRAVRDYVKGVYSFNMAVERLGGAIGEELVKK
;
A
#
# COMPACT_ATOMS: atom_id res chain seq x y z
N MET A 1 -49.42 -70.09 -13.92
CA MET A 1 -50.56 -69.14 -13.86
C MET A 1 -50.12 -67.90 -13.08
N LEU A 2 -49.99 -66.77 -13.79
CA LEU A 2 -50.19 -65.37 -13.38
C LEU A 2 -49.80 -64.82 -11.99
N LYS A 3 -49.14 -63.65 -12.05
CA LYS A 3 -49.05 -62.52 -11.07
C LYS A 3 -47.98 -62.68 -9.97
N ARG A 4 -47.16 -61.69 -9.61
CA ARG A 4 -47.14 -60.24 -9.86
C ARG A 4 -45.74 -59.70 -9.51
N ILE A 5 -45.20 -58.83 -10.37
CA ILE A 5 -44.00 -58.02 -10.13
C ILE A 5 -44.38 -56.88 -9.19
N ILE A 6 -43.65 -56.69 -8.10
CA ILE A 6 -43.66 -55.47 -7.27
C ILE A 6 -42.25 -54.91 -7.29
N PHE A 7 -42.07 -53.82 -8.03
CA PHE A 7 -40.86 -53.02 -8.06
C PHE A 7 -40.93 -52.04 -6.87
N PHE A 8 -40.04 -52.19 -5.89
CA PHE A 8 -39.87 -51.19 -4.82
C PHE A 8 -38.97 -50.07 -5.34
N LEU A 9 -39.56 -48.92 -5.64
CA LEU A 9 -38.87 -47.65 -5.92
C LEU A 9 -38.40 -47.06 -4.58
N VAL A 10 -37.10 -47.16 -4.29
CA VAL A 10 -36.47 -46.41 -3.21
C VAL A 10 -36.12 -45.02 -3.74
N PHE A 11 -36.94 -44.02 -3.40
CA PHE A 11 -36.62 -42.61 -3.57
C PHE A 11 -35.58 -42.22 -2.52
N SER A 12 -34.29 -42.24 -2.90
CA SER A 12 -33.24 -41.51 -2.18
C SER A 12 -33.30 -40.05 -2.63
N THR A 13 -33.85 -39.17 -1.79
CA THR A 13 -33.78 -37.73 -2.00
C THR A 13 -32.35 -37.26 -1.77
N ILE A 14 -31.54 -37.28 -2.82
CA ILE A 14 -30.31 -36.50 -2.86
C ILE A 14 -30.74 -35.04 -2.93
N SER A 15 -30.69 -34.35 -1.79
CA SER A 15 -30.75 -32.90 -1.73
C SER A 15 -29.48 -32.36 -2.41
N LEU A 16 -29.53 -32.19 -3.73
CA LEU A 16 -28.61 -31.30 -4.43
C LEU A 16 -28.89 -29.90 -3.88
N GLY A 17 -28.14 -29.52 -2.85
CA GLY A 17 -27.98 -28.13 -2.49
C GLY A 17 -27.37 -27.44 -3.71
N LEU A 18 -28.21 -26.79 -4.52
CA LEU A 18 -27.74 -25.70 -5.36
C LEU A 18 -27.20 -24.64 -4.41
N CYS A 19 -25.91 -24.74 -4.06
CA CYS A 19 -25.10 -23.58 -3.75
C CYS A 19 -25.15 -22.70 -4.99
N HIS A 20 -26.16 -21.82 -5.05
CA HIS A 20 -26.03 -20.61 -5.81
C HIS A 20 -24.81 -19.92 -5.21
N ALA A 21 -23.67 -20.00 -5.90
CA ALA A 21 -22.62 -19.02 -5.74
C ALA A 21 -23.29 -17.71 -6.11
N SER A 22 -23.85 -17.00 -5.13
CA SER A 22 -24.29 -15.64 -5.36
C SER A 22 -23.05 -14.92 -5.83
N GLU A 23 -23.07 -14.36 -7.04
CA GLU A 23 -22.06 -13.41 -7.47
C GLU A 23 -22.02 -12.33 -6.40
N THR A 24 -21.10 -12.44 -5.44
CA THR A 24 -20.89 -11.43 -4.42
C THR A 24 -20.48 -10.20 -5.18
N LYS A 25 -21.39 -9.22 -5.24
CA LYS A 25 -21.17 -7.95 -5.92
C LYS A 25 -19.88 -7.35 -5.39
N LYS A 26 -18.81 -7.45 -6.18
CA LYS A 26 -17.48 -6.97 -5.81
C LYS A 26 -17.53 -5.46 -5.61
N ILE A 27 -17.12 -5.01 -4.43
CA ILE A 27 -17.00 -3.59 -4.13
C ILE A 27 -15.58 -3.19 -4.53
N ILE A 28 -15.46 -2.39 -5.59
CA ILE A 28 -14.20 -1.77 -5.97
C ILE A 28 -14.03 -0.53 -5.09
N LEU A 29 -13.09 -0.55 -4.17
CA LEU A 29 -12.77 0.55 -3.28
C LEU A 29 -11.89 1.59 -3.98
N SER A 30 -12.25 2.85 -3.74
CA SER A 30 -11.43 4.03 -4.01
C SER A 30 -11.55 4.97 -2.82
N ALA A 31 -10.64 5.92 -2.66
CA ALA A 31 -10.72 6.91 -1.57
C ALA A 31 -12.11 7.59 -1.51
N LYS A 32 -12.67 7.94 -2.67
CA LYS A 32 -14.01 8.55 -2.81
C LYS A 32 -15.13 7.60 -2.40
N ILE A 33 -15.06 6.32 -2.79
CA ILE A 33 -16.04 5.30 -2.40
C ILE A 33 -16.00 5.08 -0.89
N CYS A 34 -14.80 4.97 -0.30
CA CYS A 34 -14.61 4.84 1.14
C CYS A 34 -15.24 6.02 1.90
N ALA A 35 -14.96 7.25 1.46
CA ALA A 35 -15.56 8.46 2.04
C ALA A 35 -17.11 8.43 1.95
N GLY A 36 -17.65 8.08 0.78
CA GLY A 36 -19.10 7.98 0.58
C GLY A 36 -19.76 6.90 1.43
N MET A 37 -19.09 5.77 1.68
CA MET A 37 -19.57 4.72 2.58
C MET A 37 -19.60 5.19 4.03
N ALA A 38 -18.53 5.83 4.51
CA ALA A 38 -18.45 6.38 5.86
C ALA A 38 -19.54 7.43 6.12
N LEU A 39 -19.81 8.31 5.15
CA LEU A 39 -20.86 9.32 5.23
C LEU A 39 -22.28 8.74 5.28
N LYS A 40 -22.53 7.60 4.63
CA LYS A 40 -23.83 6.91 4.64
C LYS A 40 -24.08 6.16 5.95
N ASN A 41 -23.05 5.83 6.72
CA ASN A 41 -23.18 5.04 7.93
C ASN A 41 -22.39 5.59 9.13
N PRO A 42 -22.66 6.84 9.57
CA PRO A 42 -21.88 7.51 10.60
C PRO A 42 -22.04 6.92 12.01
N ARG A 43 -23.02 6.03 12.24
CA ARG A 43 -23.26 5.42 13.57
C ARG A 43 -22.39 4.19 13.84
N LYS A 44 -21.92 3.49 12.79
CA LYS A 44 -21.03 2.33 12.95
C LYS A 44 -19.59 2.72 13.31
N THR A 45 -19.20 3.99 13.16
CA THR A 45 -17.82 4.48 13.40
C THR A 45 -17.56 4.89 14.87
N GLY A 46 -18.52 4.73 15.78
CA GLY A 46 -18.32 4.86 17.22
C GLY A 46 -18.19 6.27 17.81
N ASN A 47 -18.15 7.35 17.01
CA ASN A 47 -18.01 8.73 17.53
C ASN A 47 -18.79 9.75 16.66
N PRO A 48 -19.43 10.81 17.24
CA PRO A 48 -20.12 11.85 16.47
C PRO A 48 -19.12 12.84 15.86
N ALA A 49 -18.26 12.36 14.96
CA ALA A 49 -17.36 13.20 14.18
C ALA A 49 -18.14 13.98 13.11
N LYS A 50 -17.63 15.15 12.69
CA LYS A 50 -18.23 15.92 11.60
C LYS A 50 -18.17 15.10 10.30
N PRO A 51 -19.11 15.28 9.34
CA PRO A 51 -19.08 14.57 8.06
C PRO A 51 -17.73 14.65 7.32
N SER A 52 -17.09 15.82 7.33
CA SER A 52 -15.76 16.02 6.73
C SER A 52 -14.66 15.19 7.41
N GLU A 53 -14.69 15.07 8.73
CA GLU A 53 -13.76 14.24 9.50
C GLU A 53 -13.97 12.75 9.20
N LEU A 54 -15.23 12.32 9.11
CA LEU A 54 -15.57 10.94 8.76
C LEU A 54 -15.03 10.55 7.38
N ALA A 55 -15.21 11.43 6.40
CA ALA A 55 -14.71 11.25 5.04
C ALA A 55 -13.18 11.21 5.01
N LEU A 56 -12.51 12.15 5.70
CA LEU A 56 -11.05 12.22 5.75
C LEU A 56 -10.45 10.96 6.37
N LEU A 57 -11.02 10.46 7.47
CA LEU A 57 -10.58 9.21 8.11
C LEU A 57 -10.78 7.98 7.22
N ALA A 58 -11.88 7.91 6.47
CA ALA A 58 -12.07 6.84 5.49
C ALA A 58 -10.98 6.83 4.41
N LYS A 59 -10.64 8.02 3.89
CA LYS A 59 -9.55 8.18 2.92
C LYS A 59 -8.19 7.84 3.51
N ASP A 60 -7.94 8.23 4.77
CA ASP A 60 -6.73 7.88 5.50
C ASP A 60 -6.55 6.35 5.61
N ARG A 61 -7.58 5.63 6.04
CA ARG A 61 -7.53 4.15 6.13
C ARG A 61 -7.32 3.50 4.77
N TYR A 62 -7.95 4.03 3.73
CA TYR A 62 -7.75 3.57 2.36
C TYR A 62 -6.29 3.76 1.91
N TYR A 63 -5.73 4.95 2.06
CA TYR A 63 -4.34 5.21 1.65
C TYR A 63 -3.32 4.47 2.53
N ARG A 64 -3.62 4.24 3.80
CA ARG A 64 -2.79 3.44 4.70
C ARG A 64 -2.73 1.98 4.26
N TYR A 65 -3.87 1.38 3.93
CA TYR A 65 -3.90 0.02 3.37
C TYR A 65 -3.00 -0.10 2.13
N LEU A 66 -3.16 0.81 1.15
CA LEU A 66 -2.34 0.78 -0.07
C LEU A 66 -0.85 1.02 0.22
N MET A 67 -0.53 1.87 1.20
CA MET A 67 0.84 2.10 1.64
C MET A 67 1.46 0.82 2.22
N ASP A 68 0.75 0.14 3.12
CA ASP A 68 1.25 -1.07 3.77
C ASP A 68 1.37 -2.23 2.77
N GLU A 69 0.47 -2.30 1.78
CA GLU A 69 0.55 -3.23 0.65
C GLU A 69 1.82 -3.02 -0.18
N ASP A 70 2.08 -1.77 -0.61
CA ASP A 70 3.29 -1.42 -1.35
C ASP A 70 4.57 -1.69 -0.55
N LEU A 71 4.56 -1.44 0.76
CA LEU A 71 5.70 -1.71 1.65
C LEU A 71 5.97 -3.21 1.79
N SER A 72 4.92 -4.03 1.93
CA SER A 72 5.02 -5.48 1.99
C SER A 72 5.54 -6.08 0.67
N VAL A 73 5.02 -5.62 -0.47
CA VAL A 73 5.50 -6.01 -1.81
C VAL A 73 6.98 -5.67 -1.98
N ASN A 74 7.41 -4.47 -1.58
CA ASN A 74 8.81 -4.07 -1.65
C ASN A 74 9.69 -4.93 -0.71
N ALA A 75 9.27 -5.19 0.52
CA ALA A 75 10.02 -6.04 1.45
C ALA A 75 10.21 -7.45 0.88
N LYS A 76 9.18 -7.99 0.22
CA LYS A 76 9.23 -9.27 -0.48
C LYS A 76 10.23 -9.27 -1.63
N GLU A 77 10.19 -8.26 -2.51
CA GLU A 77 11.15 -8.10 -3.62
C GLU A 77 12.59 -8.03 -3.12
N VAL A 78 12.85 -7.22 -2.08
CA VAL A 78 14.19 -7.05 -1.51
C VAL A 78 14.67 -8.35 -0.84
N ARG A 79 13.79 -9.08 -0.15
CA ARG A 79 14.10 -10.41 0.38
C ARG A 79 14.53 -11.36 -0.73
N ASP A 80 13.77 -11.46 -1.80
CA ASP A 80 14.07 -12.37 -2.92
C ASP A 80 15.43 -12.05 -3.58
N ASN A 81 15.75 -10.75 -3.68
CA ASN A 81 17.05 -10.30 -4.15
C ASN A 81 18.19 -10.68 -3.19
N PHE A 82 18.00 -10.55 -1.87
CA PHE A 82 18.99 -11.00 -0.90
C PHE A 82 19.18 -12.52 -0.89
N GLU A 83 18.10 -13.31 -0.97
CA GLU A 83 18.18 -14.77 -1.06
C GLU A 83 19.00 -15.21 -2.27
N THR A 84 18.71 -14.63 -3.43
CA THR A 84 19.46 -14.87 -4.67
C THR A 84 20.93 -14.47 -4.53
N ALA A 85 21.20 -13.33 -3.90
CA ALA A 85 22.57 -12.84 -3.70
C ALA A 85 23.38 -13.76 -2.77
N VAL A 86 22.77 -14.23 -1.67
CA VAL A 86 23.39 -15.21 -0.75
C VAL A 86 23.70 -16.51 -1.48
N GLU A 87 22.74 -17.08 -2.21
CA GLU A 87 22.92 -18.34 -2.94
C GLU A 87 24.07 -18.24 -3.95
N LYS A 88 24.13 -17.15 -4.71
CA LYS A 88 25.21 -16.90 -5.68
C LYS A 88 26.56 -16.72 -4.98
N ALA A 89 26.61 -15.96 -3.89
CA ALA A 89 27.83 -15.73 -3.13
C ALA A 89 28.41 -17.04 -2.56
N GLU A 90 27.57 -17.89 -1.98
CA GLU A 90 27.98 -19.19 -1.44
C GLU A 90 28.53 -20.10 -2.54
N LYS A 91 27.84 -20.21 -3.68
CA LYS A 91 28.31 -21.01 -4.82
C LYS A 91 29.66 -20.55 -5.36
N LYS A 92 29.89 -19.24 -5.44
CA LYS A 92 31.19 -18.68 -5.87
C LYS A 92 32.29 -19.03 -4.88
N PHE A 93 32.01 -18.88 -3.58
CA PHE A 93 32.95 -19.19 -2.51
C PHE A 93 33.32 -20.67 -2.45
N GLU A 94 32.35 -21.58 -2.58
CA GLU A 94 32.59 -23.04 -2.63
C GLU A 94 33.46 -23.48 -3.80
N LYS A 95 33.37 -22.78 -4.93
CA LYS A 95 34.17 -23.04 -6.13
C LYS A 95 35.53 -22.33 -6.12
N GLU A 96 35.85 -21.62 -5.04
CA GLU A 96 37.05 -20.79 -4.93
C GLU A 96 37.15 -19.73 -6.06
N GLU A 97 36.00 -19.30 -6.59
CA GLU A 97 35.95 -18.20 -7.56
C GLU A 97 36.35 -16.88 -6.85
N PRO A 98 37.20 -16.05 -7.45
CA PRO A 98 37.60 -14.79 -6.85
C PRO A 98 36.41 -13.82 -6.72
N GLY A 99 36.53 -12.84 -5.81
CA GLY A 99 35.56 -11.73 -5.69
C GLY A 99 34.46 -11.93 -4.66
N VAL A 100 34.45 -13.04 -3.91
CA VAL A 100 33.54 -13.24 -2.76
C VAL A 100 34.33 -13.70 -1.54
N THR A 101 34.19 -13.00 -0.42
CA THR A 101 34.75 -13.41 0.87
C THR A 101 33.67 -13.98 1.79
N GLN A 102 34.09 -14.69 2.84
CA GLN A 102 33.19 -15.13 3.90
C GLN A 102 32.51 -13.94 4.61
N SER A 103 33.20 -12.79 4.70
CA SER A 103 32.63 -11.55 5.23
C SER A 103 31.47 -11.03 4.38
N ASP A 104 31.58 -11.13 3.05
CA ASP A 104 30.53 -10.69 2.14
C ASP A 104 29.28 -11.57 2.25
N ILE A 105 29.46 -12.89 2.33
CA ILE A 105 28.36 -13.83 2.57
C ILE A 105 27.64 -13.49 3.90
N LEU A 106 28.40 -13.22 4.96
CA LEU A 106 27.82 -12.85 6.25
C LEU A 106 27.03 -11.53 6.20
N LYS A 107 27.51 -10.52 5.48
CA LYS A 107 26.78 -9.27 5.28
C LYS A 107 25.48 -9.50 4.51
N LEU A 108 25.51 -10.26 3.42
CA LEU A 108 24.32 -10.58 2.63
C LEU A 108 23.29 -11.35 3.47
N LYS A 109 23.73 -12.33 4.28
CA LYS A 109 22.86 -13.05 5.23
C LYS A 109 22.29 -12.12 6.31
N LEU A 110 23.08 -11.20 6.84
CA LEU A 110 22.60 -10.21 7.80
C LEU A 110 21.52 -9.30 7.19
N GLY A 111 21.75 -8.84 5.95
CA GLY A 111 20.77 -8.08 5.17
C GLY A 111 19.48 -8.87 4.94
N LEU A 112 19.60 -10.14 4.55
CA LEU A 112 18.47 -11.06 4.39
C LEU A 112 17.66 -11.17 5.69
N MET A 113 18.32 -11.35 6.84
CA MET A 113 17.61 -11.44 8.11
C MET A 113 16.88 -10.14 8.47
N GLY A 114 17.51 -9.00 8.19
CA GLY A 114 16.90 -7.69 8.37
C GLY A 114 15.62 -7.53 7.56
N VAL A 115 15.66 -7.85 6.26
CA VAL A 115 14.48 -7.72 5.40
C VAL A 115 13.41 -8.78 5.68
N GLN A 116 13.77 -9.99 6.12
CA GLN A 116 12.79 -10.99 6.56
C GLN A 116 12.01 -10.51 7.80
N LYS A 117 12.69 -9.85 8.75
CA LYS A 117 12.02 -9.19 9.87
C LYS A 117 11.09 -8.08 9.38
N ASP A 118 11.57 -7.20 8.50
CA ASP A 118 10.77 -6.10 7.94
C ASP A 118 9.55 -6.62 7.16
N LEU A 119 9.68 -7.73 6.42
CA LEU A 119 8.57 -8.36 5.71
C LEU A 119 7.49 -8.84 6.69
N ASN A 120 7.88 -9.58 7.74
CA ASN A 120 6.95 -10.03 8.76
C ASN A 120 6.26 -8.86 9.51
N GLU A 121 6.93 -7.72 9.65
CA GLU A 121 6.32 -6.51 10.21
C GLU A 121 5.32 -5.88 9.23
N THR A 122 5.71 -5.69 7.97
CA THR A 122 4.85 -5.08 6.94
C THR A 122 3.64 -5.95 6.57
N GLU A 123 3.76 -7.27 6.58
CA GLU A 123 2.61 -8.19 6.42
C GLU A 123 1.59 -8.03 7.55
N LYS A 124 2.04 -7.88 8.80
CA LYS A 124 1.15 -7.63 9.94
C LYS A 124 0.53 -6.24 9.92
N ASP A 125 1.28 -5.24 9.48
CA ASP A 125 0.75 -3.88 9.31
C ASP A 125 -0.33 -3.87 8.22
N LEU A 126 -0.12 -4.58 7.10
CA LEU A 126 -1.12 -4.77 6.04
C LEU A 126 -2.39 -5.49 6.54
N GLU A 127 -2.23 -6.57 7.31
CA GLU A 127 -3.37 -7.25 7.93
C GLU A 127 -4.16 -6.32 8.84
N ARG A 128 -3.45 -5.52 9.65
CA ARG A 128 -4.07 -4.55 10.57
C ARG A 128 -4.81 -3.45 9.80
N SER A 129 -4.17 -2.83 8.82
CA SER A 129 -4.80 -1.75 8.05
C SER A 129 -6.00 -2.24 7.25
N LYS A 130 -5.99 -3.50 6.79
CA LYS A 130 -7.17 -4.15 6.20
C LYS A 130 -8.32 -4.25 7.22
N VAL A 131 -8.06 -4.75 8.42
CA VAL A 131 -9.09 -4.87 9.47
C VAL A 131 -9.63 -3.50 9.86
N GLU A 132 -8.76 -2.52 10.07
CA GLU A 132 -9.15 -1.14 10.39
C GLU A 132 -10.00 -0.51 9.27
N LEU A 133 -9.64 -0.72 8.01
CA LEU A 133 -10.40 -0.24 6.86
C LEU A 133 -11.80 -0.88 6.80
N LEU A 134 -11.89 -2.20 6.92
CA LEU A 134 -13.16 -2.93 6.88
C LEU A 134 -14.08 -2.51 8.04
N GLU A 135 -13.54 -2.43 9.26
CA GLU A 135 -14.26 -1.96 10.44
C GLU A 135 -14.78 -0.54 10.23
N TYR A 136 -13.93 0.37 9.75
CA TYR A 136 -14.31 1.76 9.52
C TYR A 136 -15.39 1.92 8.44
N LEU A 137 -15.39 1.05 7.43
CA LEU A 137 -16.41 1.02 6.38
C LEU A 137 -17.67 0.23 6.78
N GLY A 138 -17.66 -0.43 7.95
CA GLY A 138 -18.75 -1.26 8.44
C GLY A 138 -19.00 -2.52 7.60
N LEU A 139 -17.93 -3.05 7.00
CA LEU A 139 -17.89 -4.26 6.19
C LEU A 139 -17.45 -5.47 7.03
N ASP A 140 -17.87 -6.67 6.63
CA ASP A 140 -17.46 -7.91 7.29
C ASP A 140 -15.97 -8.22 7.04
N ARG A 141 -15.31 -8.88 8.00
CA ARG A 141 -13.86 -9.20 7.93
C ARG A 141 -13.48 -10.01 6.70
N ASP A 142 -14.39 -10.87 6.23
CA ASP A 142 -14.16 -11.76 5.10
C ASP A 142 -14.58 -11.12 3.76
N THR A 143 -14.98 -9.84 3.76
CA THR A 143 -15.35 -9.12 2.54
C THR A 143 -14.15 -9.09 1.58
N PRO A 144 -14.26 -9.66 0.37
CA PRO A 144 -13.23 -9.53 -0.64
C PRO A 144 -13.08 -8.05 -1.01
N LEU A 145 -11.86 -7.53 -0.91
CA LEU A 145 -11.54 -6.16 -1.31
C LEU A 145 -10.95 -6.17 -2.71
N GLU A 146 -11.51 -5.34 -3.58
CA GLU A 146 -10.88 -4.94 -4.83
C GLU A 146 -10.60 -3.45 -4.75
N PHE A 147 -9.48 -3.00 -5.33
CA PHE A 147 -9.06 -1.61 -5.31
C PHE A 147 -9.05 -1.05 -6.72
N SER A 148 -9.47 0.21 -6.87
CA SER A 148 -9.43 0.89 -8.17
C SER A 148 -8.00 1.20 -8.63
N GLU A 149 -7.07 1.23 -7.67
CA GLU A 149 -5.65 1.48 -7.91
C GLU A 149 -4.85 0.20 -7.67
N ASP A 150 -3.87 -0.02 -8.53
CA ASP A 150 -2.78 -0.98 -8.32
C ASP A 150 -1.69 -0.25 -7.53
N GLY A 151 -1.65 -0.49 -6.22
CA GLY A 151 -0.76 0.17 -5.26
C GLY A 151 -1.09 1.64 -4.97
N LEU A 152 -0.28 2.26 -4.12
CA LEU A 152 -0.46 3.65 -3.72
C LEU A 152 0.11 4.61 -4.78
N LYS A 153 -0.78 5.29 -5.50
CA LYS A 153 -0.39 6.29 -6.49
C LYS A 153 -0.44 7.71 -5.92
N LYS A 154 0.56 8.51 -6.27
CA LYS A 154 0.57 9.95 -6.01
C LYS A 154 -0.59 10.61 -6.74
N ILE A 155 -1.40 11.37 -6.01
CA ILE A 155 -2.43 12.22 -6.60
C ILE A 155 -1.80 13.17 -7.62
N ASN A 156 -2.39 13.23 -8.81
CA ASN A 156 -2.04 14.24 -9.81
C ASN A 156 -2.83 15.53 -9.53
N LEU A 157 -2.16 16.49 -8.91
CA LEU A 157 -2.73 17.79 -8.55
C LEU A 157 -1.85 18.93 -9.07
N GLU A 158 -2.47 19.82 -9.82
CA GLU A 158 -1.98 21.18 -10.00
C GLU A 158 -2.31 21.97 -8.74
N VAL A 159 -1.29 22.37 -7.99
CA VAL A 159 -1.51 23.01 -6.69
C VAL A 159 -2.05 24.42 -6.91
N PRO A 160 -3.27 24.74 -6.41
CA PRO A 160 -3.82 26.08 -6.50
C PRO A 160 -2.97 27.07 -5.70
N SER A 161 -3.06 28.36 -6.02
CA SER A 161 -2.42 29.39 -5.19
C SER A 161 -3.10 29.50 -3.83
N LEU A 162 -2.38 29.96 -2.80
CA LEU A 162 -2.96 30.20 -1.49
C LEU A 162 -4.17 31.16 -1.55
N GLU A 163 -4.12 32.18 -2.41
CA GLU A 163 -5.26 33.10 -2.55
C GLU A 163 -6.47 32.42 -3.18
N SER A 164 -6.26 31.57 -4.19
CA SER A 164 -7.33 30.75 -4.76
C SER A 164 -7.93 29.78 -3.73
N CYS A 165 -7.12 29.21 -2.84
CA CYS A 165 -7.60 28.41 -1.71
C CYS A 165 -8.48 29.24 -0.76
N ARG A 166 -8.05 30.46 -0.41
CA ARG A 166 -8.82 31.38 0.46
C ARG A 166 -10.15 31.78 -0.17
N GLU A 167 -10.16 32.07 -1.47
CA GLU A 167 -11.38 32.35 -2.22
C GLU A 167 -12.34 31.16 -2.22
N SER A 168 -11.82 29.95 -2.47
CA SER A 168 -12.61 28.72 -2.47
C SER A 168 -13.21 28.45 -1.09
N ALA A 169 -12.42 28.61 -0.03
CA ALA A 169 -12.90 28.49 1.35
C ALA A 169 -14.04 29.48 1.67
N ARG A 170 -13.92 30.74 1.23
CA ARG A 170 -14.99 31.75 1.38
C ARG A 170 -16.26 31.35 0.62
N LYS A 171 -16.10 30.94 -0.64
CA LYS A 171 -17.20 30.54 -1.53
C LYS A 171 -17.96 29.31 -1.02
N ASN A 172 -17.23 28.34 -0.49
CA ASN A 172 -17.79 27.07 -0.02
C ASN A 172 -18.26 27.16 1.45
N HIS A 173 -18.21 28.34 2.07
CA HIS A 173 -18.54 28.56 3.49
C HIS A 173 -17.81 27.56 4.40
N SER A 174 -16.51 27.33 4.13
CA SER A 174 -15.70 26.40 4.90
C SER A 174 -15.71 26.76 6.38
N SER A 175 -15.83 25.75 7.24
CA SER A 175 -15.80 25.91 8.69
C SER A 175 -14.38 26.06 9.25
N SER A 176 -13.36 25.95 8.41
CA SER A 176 -11.96 25.92 8.84
C SER A 176 -11.46 27.31 9.20
N SER A 177 -10.61 27.39 10.23
CA SER A 177 -9.99 28.66 10.61
C SER A 177 -8.95 29.12 9.56
N PRO A 178 -8.64 30.43 9.46
CA PRO A 178 -7.56 30.89 8.58
C PRO A 178 -6.21 30.20 8.85
N VAL A 179 -5.89 29.96 10.12
CA VAL A 179 -4.65 29.28 10.54
C VAL A 179 -4.64 27.82 10.08
N GLU A 180 -5.77 27.12 10.20
CA GLU A 180 -5.92 25.73 9.75
C GLU A 180 -5.73 25.60 8.24
N LEU A 181 -6.32 26.51 7.46
CA LEU A 181 -6.15 26.55 6.00
C LEU A 181 -4.69 26.79 5.61
N GLU A 182 -4.04 27.80 6.20
CA GLU A 182 -2.64 28.12 5.90
C GLU A 182 -1.71 26.98 6.29
N THR A 183 -1.96 26.33 7.43
CA THR A 183 -1.21 25.15 7.87
C THR A 183 -1.37 23.99 6.88
N ALA A 184 -2.60 23.70 6.44
CA ALA A 184 -2.86 22.66 5.46
C ALA A 184 -2.15 22.94 4.12
N TYR A 185 -2.12 24.22 3.70
CA TYR A 185 -1.43 24.64 2.49
C TYR A 185 0.09 24.49 2.60
N ILE A 186 0.68 24.94 3.70
CA ILE A 186 2.13 24.80 3.97
C ILE A 186 2.52 23.31 3.96
N ASN A 187 1.75 22.46 4.64
CA ASN A 187 2.00 21.02 4.68
C ASN A 187 1.90 20.37 3.29
N LEU A 188 0.97 20.84 2.43
CA LEU A 188 0.90 20.38 1.04
C LEU A 188 2.13 20.80 0.24
N MET A 189 2.59 22.03 0.39
CA MET A 189 3.78 22.53 -0.31
C MET A 189 5.05 21.79 0.12
N GLU A 190 5.23 21.60 1.42
CA GLU A 190 6.35 20.83 1.98
C GLU A 190 6.33 19.37 1.48
N SER A 191 5.19 18.68 1.58
CA SER A 191 5.08 17.31 1.11
C SER A 191 5.27 17.18 -0.41
N LYS A 192 4.85 18.18 -1.19
CA LYS A 192 5.08 18.24 -2.65
C LYS A 192 6.55 18.38 -3.01
N GLU A 193 7.30 19.15 -2.25
CA GLU A 193 8.75 19.30 -2.46
C GLU A 193 9.49 18.02 -2.02
N ASN A 194 9.19 17.53 -0.82
CA ASN A 194 9.79 16.32 -0.26
C ASN A 194 9.59 15.10 -1.16
N ILE A 195 8.36 14.87 -1.67
CA ILE A 195 8.11 13.74 -2.56
C ILE A 195 8.88 13.84 -3.88
N GLY A 196 9.23 15.05 -4.33
CA GLY A 196 10.11 15.28 -5.48
C GLY A 196 11.50 14.70 -5.25
N PHE A 197 12.12 15.04 -4.11
CA PHE A 197 13.43 14.50 -3.72
C PHE A 197 13.39 12.97 -3.51
N LEU A 198 12.34 12.47 -2.87
CA LEU A 198 12.17 11.03 -2.63
C LEU A 198 12.01 10.24 -3.94
N LYS A 199 11.30 10.81 -4.93
CA LYS A 199 11.15 10.20 -6.25
C LYS A 199 12.50 10.03 -6.95
N GLU A 200 13.32 11.08 -6.95
CA GLU A 200 14.66 11.01 -7.54
C GLU A 200 15.58 10.06 -6.75
N GLY A 201 15.53 10.08 -5.42
CA GLY A 201 16.26 9.12 -4.58
C GLY A 201 15.92 7.66 -4.88
N ARG A 202 14.63 7.33 -5.06
CA ARG A 202 14.17 6.01 -5.49
C ARG A 202 14.69 5.63 -6.88
N LYS A 203 14.69 6.58 -7.82
CA LYS A 203 15.20 6.37 -9.18
C LYS A 203 16.70 6.07 -9.19
N TYR A 204 17.50 6.88 -8.49
CA TYR A 204 18.96 6.69 -8.44
C TYR A 204 19.35 5.43 -7.68
N SER A 205 18.69 5.12 -6.58
CA SER A 205 18.94 3.88 -5.83
C SER A 205 18.59 2.62 -6.64
N ARG A 206 17.52 2.64 -7.44
CA ARG A 206 17.23 1.56 -8.40
C ARG A 206 18.35 1.40 -9.43
N GLY A 207 18.85 2.50 -9.98
CA GLY A 207 19.98 2.49 -10.91
C GLY A 207 21.24 1.90 -10.27
N LEU A 208 21.55 2.31 -9.04
CA LEU A 208 22.66 1.77 -8.25
C LEU A 208 22.53 0.27 -8.03
N LEU A 209 21.34 -0.20 -7.63
CA LEU A 209 21.07 -1.64 -7.43
C LEU A 209 21.28 -2.44 -8.72
N VAL A 210 20.77 -1.95 -9.86
CA VAL A 210 20.94 -2.64 -11.15
C VAL A 210 22.42 -2.77 -11.52
N VAL A 211 23.21 -1.71 -11.33
CA VAL A 211 24.65 -1.75 -11.61
C VAL A 211 25.39 -2.68 -10.65
N ALA A 212 25.10 -2.61 -9.35
CA ALA A 212 25.73 -3.47 -8.35
C ALA A 212 25.42 -4.95 -8.60
N LEU A 213 24.18 -5.28 -8.94
CA LEU A 213 23.76 -6.64 -9.29
C LEU A 213 24.47 -7.14 -10.55
N ALA A 214 24.53 -6.33 -11.61
CA ALA A 214 25.21 -6.69 -12.85
C ALA A 214 26.71 -6.94 -12.62
N ASN A 215 27.38 -6.07 -11.88
CA ASN A 215 28.80 -6.22 -11.54
C ASN A 215 29.05 -7.47 -10.70
N PHE A 216 28.18 -7.74 -9.72
CA PHE A 216 28.26 -8.93 -8.89
C PHE A 216 28.08 -10.22 -9.72
N ASP A 217 27.12 -10.23 -10.65
CA ASP A 217 26.87 -11.37 -11.54
C ASP A 217 28.04 -11.61 -12.49
N MET A 218 28.64 -10.55 -13.03
CA MET A 218 29.83 -10.61 -13.89
C MET A 218 31.13 -10.97 -13.15
N GLY A 219 31.13 -10.97 -11.81
CA GLY A 219 32.32 -11.26 -10.99
C GLY A 219 33.32 -10.10 -10.94
N ILE A 220 32.91 -8.89 -11.31
CA ILE A 220 33.73 -7.67 -11.23
C ILE A 220 33.35 -6.78 -10.04
N GLY A 221 32.24 -7.06 -9.37
CA GLY A 221 31.77 -6.34 -8.18
C GLY A 221 31.83 -7.18 -6.91
N GLU A 222 31.94 -6.52 -5.76
CA GLU A 222 32.01 -7.17 -4.45
C GLU A 222 30.62 -7.42 -3.86
N GLY A 223 30.47 -8.48 -3.05
CA GLY A 223 29.21 -8.74 -2.34
C GLY A 223 28.83 -7.62 -1.36
N LYS A 224 29.81 -6.87 -0.85
CA LYS A 224 29.60 -5.65 -0.06
C LYS A 224 28.83 -4.58 -0.84
N ASP A 225 29.21 -4.32 -2.10
CA ASP A 225 28.56 -3.30 -2.93
C ASP A 225 27.09 -3.66 -3.20
N LEU A 226 26.82 -4.95 -3.46
CA LEU A 226 25.47 -5.46 -3.63
C LEU A 226 24.64 -5.32 -2.34
N PHE A 227 25.22 -5.65 -1.18
CA PHE A 227 24.57 -5.45 0.12
C PHE A 227 24.19 -3.98 0.36
N GLU A 228 25.13 -3.05 0.12
CA GLU A 228 24.89 -1.62 0.29
C GLU A 228 23.82 -1.11 -0.67
N ALA A 229 23.87 -1.53 -1.93
CA ALA A 229 22.89 -1.13 -2.94
C ALA A 229 21.48 -1.62 -2.61
N LEU A 230 21.33 -2.87 -2.15
CA LEU A 230 20.05 -3.42 -1.70
C LEU A 230 19.50 -2.66 -0.49
N TYR A 231 20.35 -2.35 0.49
CA TYR A 231 19.95 -1.58 1.67
C TYR A 231 19.48 -0.16 1.31
N ILE A 232 20.26 0.54 0.47
CA ILE A 232 19.93 1.90 -0.01
C ILE A 232 18.61 1.87 -0.82
N TYR A 233 18.46 0.89 -1.70
CA TYR A 233 17.24 0.72 -2.50
C TYR A 233 16.01 0.50 -1.62
N ASN A 234 16.07 -0.45 -0.69
CA ASN A 234 14.96 -0.74 0.22
C ASN A 234 14.52 0.53 0.98
N ARG A 235 15.48 1.25 1.56
CA ARG A 235 15.21 2.50 2.26
C ARG A 235 14.56 3.54 1.35
N ALA A 236 15.11 3.77 0.16
CA ALA A 236 14.61 4.77 -0.77
C ALA A 236 13.18 4.47 -1.26
N VAL A 237 12.84 3.20 -1.48
CA VAL A 237 11.46 2.81 -1.83
C VAL A 237 10.52 3.06 -0.66
N ARG A 238 10.88 2.64 0.56
CA ARG A 238 10.06 2.85 1.76
C ARG A 238 9.80 4.34 2.01
N ASP A 239 10.84 5.16 1.92
CA ASP A 239 10.74 6.60 2.12
C ASP A 239 9.84 7.23 1.04
N TYR A 240 9.98 6.82 -0.23
CA TYR A 240 9.11 7.26 -1.31
C TYR A 240 7.64 6.91 -1.09
N VAL A 241 7.32 5.65 -0.75
CA VAL A 241 5.94 5.19 -0.51
C VAL A 241 5.29 5.98 0.64
N LYS A 242 6.01 6.19 1.74
CA LYS A 242 5.55 7.03 2.86
C LYS A 242 5.37 8.51 2.46
N GLY A 243 6.23 9.01 1.58
CA GLY A 243 6.12 10.34 1.00
C GLY A 243 4.86 10.50 0.13
N VAL A 244 4.52 9.48 -0.66
CA VAL A 244 3.27 9.44 -1.44
C VAL A 244 2.05 9.49 -0.51
N TYR A 245 2.02 8.67 0.54
CA TYR A 245 0.95 8.68 1.52
C TYR A 245 0.80 10.07 2.17
N SER A 246 1.91 10.64 2.64
CA SER A 246 1.93 11.97 3.27
C SER A 246 1.42 13.07 2.35
N PHE A 247 1.85 13.05 1.07
CA PHE A 247 1.37 13.99 0.06
C PHE A 247 -0.12 13.83 -0.21
N ASN A 248 -0.61 12.60 -0.42
CA ASN A 248 -2.03 12.35 -0.65
C ASN A 248 -2.88 12.83 0.54
N MET A 249 -2.43 12.57 1.77
CA MET A 249 -3.12 13.07 2.96
C MET A 249 -3.07 14.59 3.11
N ALA A 250 -2.00 15.26 2.68
CA ALA A 250 -1.92 16.71 2.67
C ALA A 250 -2.90 17.33 1.65
N VAL A 251 -3.07 16.70 0.49
CA VAL A 251 -4.09 17.09 -0.49
C VAL A 251 -5.49 16.99 0.12
N GLU A 252 -5.81 15.86 0.76
CA GLU A 252 -7.14 15.66 1.36
C GLU A 252 -7.42 16.62 2.51
N ARG A 253 -6.41 16.92 3.34
CA ARG A 253 -6.53 17.93 4.41
C ARG A 253 -6.77 19.33 3.86
N LEU A 254 -6.05 19.74 2.81
CA LEU A 254 -6.28 21.03 2.19
C LEU A 254 -7.70 21.09 1.58
N GLY A 255 -8.13 20.03 0.89
CA GLY A 255 -9.49 19.93 0.35
C GLY A 255 -10.57 20.10 1.43
N GLY A 256 -10.41 19.40 2.56
CA GLY A 256 -11.25 19.59 3.74
C GLY A 256 -11.22 21.03 4.26
N ALA A 257 -10.03 21.65 4.32
CA ALA A 257 -9.87 23.01 4.82
C ALA A 257 -10.55 24.07 3.93
N ILE A 258 -10.62 23.85 2.61
CA ILE A 258 -11.30 24.76 1.67
C ILE A 258 -12.76 24.37 1.39
N GLY A 259 -13.24 23.26 1.97
CA GLY A 259 -14.61 22.78 1.79
C GLY A 259 -14.89 22.20 0.41
N GLU A 260 -13.88 21.77 -0.33
CA GLU A 260 -14.04 21.14 -1.65
C GLU A 260 -13.00 20.05 -1.91
N GLU A 261 -13.37 19.06 -2.71
CA GLU A 261 -12.45 18.02 -3.15
C GLU A 261 -11.53 18.55 -4.25
N LEU A 262 -10.22 18.55 -4.01
CA LEU A 262 -9.21 19.02 -4.96
C LEU A 262 -9.05 18.11 -6.18
N VAL A 263 -9.48 16.85 -6.08
CA VAL A 263 -9.41 15.85 -7.16
C VAL A 263 -10.82 15.47 -7.58
N LYS A 264 -11.30 16.02 -8.70
CA LYS A 264 -12.70 15.86 -9.15
C LYS A 264 -12.99 14.59 -9.97
N LYS A 265 -12.09 13.60 -10.00
CA LYS A 265 -12.25 12.37 -10.79
C LYS A 265 -13.04 11.32 -10.00
#